data_AF-A0A832FX13-F1
#
_entry.id   AF-A0A832FX13-F1
#
_cell.length_a   1.000
_cell.length_b   1.000
_cell.length_c   1.000
_cell.angle_alpha   90.00
_cell.angle_beta   90.00
_cell.angle_gamma   90.00
#
_symmetry.space_group_name_H-M   'P 1'
#
loop_
_entity.id
_entity.type
_entity.pdbx_description
1 polymer ?
#
loop_
_entity_poly.entity_id
_entity_poly.type
_entity_poly.pdbx_seq_one_letter_code
_entity_poly.pdbx_strand_id
1 'polypeptide(L)'
;MWQEYLCPTTVDEALRILASHGGGLVGVPAARQAELTVPAGGWFNLQNAFDADRFERAVVKPGAASFGVGMPNYPAAYAVRAGLDYIQSVGVDQINAYARPLVQACIEGLHRLPVELITPMEDEHLAGIVA
;
A
#
# COMPACT_ATOMS: atom_id res chain seq x y z
N MET A 1 -16.67 -4.41 -2.86
CA MET A 1 -16.85 -4.18 -1.42
C MET A 1 -15.66 -3.39 -0.84
N TRP A 2 -15.12 -2.39 -1.56
CA TRP A 2 -13.97 -1.56 -1.11
C TRP A 2 -14.38 -0.12 -0.80
N GLN A 3 -15.68 0.14 -0.60
CA GLN A 3 -16.25 1.48 -0.50
C GLN A 3 -16.31 2.04 0.93
N GLU A 4 -15.98 1.26 1.98
CA GLU A 4 -16.26 1.69 3.37
C GLU A 4 -15.06 2.22 4.16
N TYR A 5 -13.83 2.14 3.64
CA TYR A 5 -12.68 2.81 4.26
C TYR A 5 -12.25 4.01 3.43
N LEU A 6 -12.82 5.18 3.75
CA LEU A 6 -12.39 6.49 3.26
C LEU A 6 -11.03 6.86 3.89
N CYS A 7 -9.99 6.09 3.57
CA CYS A 7 -8.62 6.51 3.83
C CYS A 7 -8.30 7.64 2.83
N PRO A 8 -7.91 8.85 3.29
CA PRO A 8 -7.65 9.98 2.40
C PRO A 8 -6.49 9.69 1.44
N THR A 9 -5.55 8.81 1.81
CA THR A 9 -4.50 8.27 0.94
C THR A 9 -3.99 6.96 1.55
N THR A 10 -3.87 5.90 0.76
CA THR A 10 -3.25 4.65 1.22
C THR A 10 -1.84 4.55 0.66
N VAL A 11 -0.86 4.34 1.54
CA VAL A 11 0.52 4.03 1.14
C VAL A 11 0.86 2.66 1.72
N ASP A 12 1.36 1.77 0.88
CA ASP A 12 1.81 0.44 1.31
C ASP A 12 3.17 0.08 0.71
N GLU A 13 3.95 -0.65 1.48
CA GLU A 13 5.22 -1.20 1.07
C GLU A 13 5.00 -2.52 0.32
N ALA A 14 5.51 -2.58 -0.91
CA ALA A 14 5.37 -3.75 -1.78
C ALA A 14 5.83 -5.07 -1.14
N LEU A 15 6.84 -5.03 -0.27
CA LEU A 15 7.37 -6.21 0.40
C LEU A 15 6.29 -6.96 1.20
N ARG A 16 5.40 -6.23 1.86
CA ARG A 16 4.39 -6.81 2.75
C ARG A 16 3.26 -7.51 2.00
N ILE A 17 3.21 -7.34 0.68
CA ILE A 17 2.24 -7.99 -0.22
C ILE A 17 2.91 -9.03 -1.14
N LEU A 18 3.93 -9.73 -0.63
CA LEU A 18 4.65 -10.80 -1.33
C LEU A 18 5.38 -10.36 -2.60
N ALA A 19 5.79 -9.09 -2.69
CA ALA A 19 6.58 -8.57 -3.79
C ALA A 19 8.05 -8.31 -3.39
N SER A 20 8.85 -7.79 -4.34
CA SER A 20 10.25 -7.41 -4.09
C SER A 20 10.34 -6.10 -3.31
N HIS A 21 11.49 -5.88 -2.66
CA HIS A 21 11.85 -4.57 -2.12
C HIS A 21 11.95 -3.50 -3.22
N GLY A 22 11.91 -2.23 -2.82
CA GLY A 22 12.16 -1.09 -3.71
C GLY A 22 10.94 -0.64 -4.52
N GLY A 23 9.74 -1.13 -4.18
CA GLY A 23 8.47 -0.68 -4.72
C GLY A 23 7.51 -0.24 -3.61
N GLY A 24 6.56 0.61 -3.96
CA GLY A 24 5.47 1.05 -3.08
C GLY A 24 4.23 1.36 -3.89
N LEU A 25 3.07 1.28 -3.25
CA LEU A 25 1.77 1.61 -3.83
C LEU A 25 1.23 2.88 -3.18
N VAL A 26 0.68 3.78 -3.99
CA VAL A 26 -0.01 4.99 -3.52
C VAL A 26 -1.42 4.99 -4.12
N GLY A 27 -2.42 4.92 -3.25
CA GLY A 27 -3.83 5.10 -3.59
C GLY A 27 -4.30 6.51 -3.22
N VAL A 28 -4.88 7.23 -4.18
CA VAL A 28 -5.56 8.51 -3.94
C VAL A 28 -7.04 8.38 -4.30
N PRO A 29 -7.97 8.69 -3.39
CA PRO A 29 -9.40 8.68 -3.71
C PRO A 29 -9.73 9.62 -4.87
N ALA A 30 -10.54 9.15 -5.81
CA ALA A 30 -10.90 9.91 -7.01
C ALA A 30 -11.55 11.28 -6.66
N ALA A 31 -12.33 11.33 -5.58
CA ALA A 31 -12.98 12.55 -5.10
C ALA A 31 -11.98 13.65 -4.67
N ARG A 32 -10.73 13.29 -4.35
CA ARG A 32 -9.71 14.21 -3.81
C ARG A 32 -8.46 14.32 -4.68
N GLN A 33 -8.51 13.79 -5.90
CA GLN A 33 -7.37 13.77 -6.84
C GLN A 33 -6.79 15.16 -7.14
N ALA A 34 -7.61 16.22 -7.08
CA ALA A 34 -7.16 17.59 -7.33
C ALA A 34 -6.38 18.19 -6.16
N GLU A 35 -6.65 17.71 -4.94
CA GLU A 35 -6.10 18.28 -3.70
C GLU A 35 -4.94 17.44 -3.15
N LEU A 36 -4.96 16.12 -3.38
CA LEU A 36 -3.93 15.18 -2.95
C LEU A 36 -2.95 14.92 -4.08
N THR A 37 -2.00 15.86 -4.21
CA THR A 37 -0.86 15.76 -5.12
C THR A 37 0.46 15.89 -4.38
N VAL A 38 1.52 15.29 -4.89
CA VAL A 38 2.85 15.41 -4.29
C VAL A 38 3.39 16.85 -4.43
N PRO A 39 4.05 17.42 -3.39
CA PRO A 39 4.78 18.67 -3.50
C PRO A 39 6.19 18.49 -4.10
N ALA A 40 6.61 17.24 -4.35
CA ALA A 40 7.93 16.90 -4.87
C ALA A 40 8.02 17.04 -6.40
N GLY A 41 9.15 17.56 -6.88
CA GLY A 41 9.37 17.82 -8.30
C GLY A 41 10.11 16.69 -9.01
N GLY A 42 9.66 16.35 -10.22
CA GLY A 42 10.40 15.55 -11.17
C GLY A 42 9.71 15.56 -12.53
N TRP A 43 10.30 14.96 -13.56
CA TRP A 43 9.71 15.05 -14.90
C TRP A 43 8.50 14.14 -15.08
N PHE A 44 8.47 13.01 -14.36
CA PHE A 44 7.48 11.96 -14.62
C PHE A 44 6.10 12.28 -14.00
N ASN A 45 6.03 13.19 -13.03
CA ASN A 45 4.77 13.62 -12.43
C ASN A 45 4.14 14.84 -13.12
N LEU A 46 4.79 15.41 -14.13
CA LEU A 46 4.28 16.53 -14.90
C LEU A 46 3.53 16.06 -16.14
N GLN A 47 2.46 16.75 -16.49
CA GLN A 47 1.70 16.55 -17.72
C GLN A 47 2.44 17.17 -18.92
N ASN A 48 3.03 18.35 -18.72
CA ASN A 48 3.67 19.14 -19.77
C ASN A 48 5.20 19.01 -19.80
N ALA A 49 5.74 17.90 -19.28
CA ALA A 49 7.19 17.70 -19.14
C ALA A 49 7.99 17.86 -20.46
N PHE A 50 7.33 17.63 -21.60
CA PHE A 50 7.92 17.69 -22.93
C PHE A 50 7.27 18.71 -23.87
N ASP A 51 6.35 19.51 -23.34
CA ASP A 51 5.66 20.53 -24.13
C ASP A 51 6.59 21.73 -24.41
N ALA A 52 6.18 22.60 -25.33
CA ALA A 52 6.93 23.79 -25.67
C ALA A 52 7.09 24.75 -24.48
N ASP A 53 6.09 24.78 -23.59
CA ASP A 53 6.00 25.68 -22.43
C ASP A 53 6.59 25.09 -21.12
N ARG A 54 7.30 23.96 -21.21
CA ARG A 54 7.82 23.22 -20.03
C ARG A 54 8.72 24.03 -19.09
N PHE A 55 9.30 25.13 -19.59
CA PHE A 55 10.13 26.04 -18.80
C PHE A 55 9.37 27.26 -18.27
N GLU A 56 8.12 27.45 -18.69
CA GLU A 56 7.26 28.56 -18.29
C GLU A 56 6.29 28.14 -17.18
N ARG A 57 5.78 26.90 -17.23
CA ARG A 57 4.90 26.34 -16.21
C ARG A 57 5.14 24.86 -15.98
N ALA A 58 4.84 24.38 -14.78
CA ALA A 58 4.82 22.97 -14.43
C ALA A 58 3.40 22.54 -14.09
N VAL A 59 2.84 21.62 -14.86
CA VAL A 59 1.48 21.11 -14.67
C VAL A 59 1.54 19.73 -14.04
N VAL A 60 1.25 19.61 -12.75
CA VAL A 60 1.28 18.32 -12.04
C VAL A 60 0.11 17.43 -12.47
N LYS A 61 0.35 16.12 -12.62
CA LYS A 61 -0.71 15.13 -12.84
C LYS A 61 -1.63 15.06 -11.61
N PRO A 62 -2.95 14.89 -11.73
CA PRO A 62 -3.81 14.75 -10.56
C PRO A 62 -3.62 13.39 -9.87
N GLY A 63 -3.93 13.35 -8.57
CA GLY A 63 -4.05 12.12 -7.78
C GLY A 63 -2.77 11.29 -7.68
N ALA A 64 -2.92 9.96 -7.68
CA ALA A 64 -1.82 9.01 -7.47
C ALA A 64 -0.69 9.16 -8.52
N ALA A 65 -1.02 9.55 -9.75
CA ALA A 65 -0.05 9.77 -10.81
C ALA A 65 0.93 10.92 -10.49
N SER A 66 0.54 11.86 -9.61
CA SER A 66 1.44 12.92 -9.14
C SER A 66 2.64 12.37 -8.37
N PHE A 67 2.54 11.20 -7.75
CA PHE A 67 3.59 10.66 -6.88
C PHE A 67 4.74 9.97 -7.64
N GLY A 68 4.57 9.73 -8.94
CA GLY A 68 5.63 9.24 -9.81
C GLY A 68 6.57 10.36 -10.23
N VAL A 69 7.44 10.84 -9.35
CA VAL A 69 8.31 12.00 -9.65
C VAL A 69 9.43 11.68 -10.65
N GLY A 70 10.02 10.49 -10.57
CA GLY A 70 11.20 10.10 -11.34
C GLY A 70 10.97 8.89 -12.23
N MET A 71 12.08 8.28 -12.67
CA MET A 71 12.03 7.03 -13.42
C MET A 71 11.40 5.93 -12.55
N PRO A 72 10.34 5.24 -13.01
CA PRO A 72 9.75 4.13 -12.27
C PRO A 72 10.73 2.97 -12.09
N ASN A 73 10.67 2.30 -10.93
CA ASN A 73 11.31 1.02 -10.73
C ASN A 73 10.48 -0.09 -11.40
N TYR A 74 10.66 -0.26 -12.72
CA TYR A 74 9.89 -1.24 -13.49
C TYR A 74 10.00 -2.68 -12.96
N PRO A 75 11.19 -3.20 -12.60
CA PRO A 75 11.30 -4.52 -11.99
C PRO A 75 10.43 -4.69 -10.74
N ALA A 76 10.45 -3.71 -9.83
CA ALA A 76 9.60 -3.75 -8.64
C ALA A 76 8.11 -3.65 -8.97
N ALA A 77 7.72 -2.87 -9.98
CA ALA A 77 6.33 -2.79 -10.43
C ALA A 77 5.81 -4.15 -10.96
N TYR A 78 6.64 -4.88 -11.71
CA TYR A 78 6.29 -6.24 -12.14
C TYR A 78 6.19 -7.22 -10.97
N ALA A 79 7.10 -7.14 -10.00
CA ALA A 79 7.04 -7.97 -8.80
C ALA A 79 5.78 -7.68 -7.97
N VAL A 80 5.39 -6.40 -7.83
CA VAL A 80 4.14 -5.98 -7.17
C VAL A 80 2.94 -6.60 -7.86
N ARG A 81 2.87 -6.51 -9.19
CA ARG A 81 1.78 -7.12 -9.95
C ARG A 81 1.71 -8.63 -9.70
N ALA A 82 2.83 -9.34 -9.75
CA ALA A 82 2.86 -10.78 -9.51
C ALA A 82 2.41 -11.15 -8.08
N GLY A 83 2.84 -10.39 -7.07
CA GLY A 83 2.40 -10.58 -5.68
C GLY A 83 0.89 -10.34 -5.52
N LEU A 84 0.36 -9.27 -6.11
CA LEU A 84 -1.09 -8.99 -6.12
C LEU A 84 -1.88 -10.06 -6.85
N ASP A 85 -1.44 -10.51 -8.02
CA ASP A 85 -2.09 -11.57 -8.79
C ASP A 85 -2.14 -12.87 -7.97
N TYR A 86 -1.06 -13.20 -7.26
CA TYR A 86 -1.02 -14.36 -6.36
C TYR A 86 -1.99 -14.21 -5.18
N ILE A 87 -1.96 -13.09 -4.46
CA ILE A 87 -2.88 -12.81 -3.35
C ILE A 87 -4.33 -12.89 -3.82
N GLN A 88 -4.66 -12.31 -4.98
CA GLN A 88 -6.00 -12.35 -5.55
C GLN A 88 -6.42 -13.76 -5.96
N SER A 89 -5.49 -14.59 -6.47
CA SER A 89 -5.78 -15.97 -6.84
C SER A 89 -6.18 -16.85 -5.66
N VAL A 90 -5.68 -16.53 -4.46
CA VAL A 90 -6.05 -17.20 -3.21
C VAL A 90 -7.26 -16.51 -2.56
N GLY A 91 -7.31 -15.18 -2.58
CA GLY A 91 -8.34 -14.36 -1.94
C GLY A 91 -7.97 -13.96 -0.51
N VAL A 92 -8.14 -12.66 -0.21
CA VAL A 92 -7.79 -12.07 1.10
C VAL A 92 -8.58 -12.71 2.24
N ASP A 93 -9.88 -12.97 2.05
CA ASP A 93 -10.72 -13.60 3.07
C ASP A 93 -10.26 -15.01 3.41
N GLN A 94 -9.82 -15.78 2.40
CA GLN A 94 -9.30 -17.14 2.61
C GLN A 94 -7.96 -17.12 3.33
N ILE A 95 -7.07 -16.18 2.97
CA ILE A 95 -5.80 -15.95 3.67
C ILE A 95 -6.08 -15.61 5.14
N ASN A 96 -7.02 -14.70 5.41
CA ASN A 96 -7.39 -14.31 6.76
C ASN A 96 -7.98 -15.49 7.56
N ALA A 97 -8.93 -16.22 6.98
CA ALA A 97 -9.54 -17.39 7.60
C ALA A 97 -8.52 -18.47 7.96
N TYR A 98 -7.50 -18.66 7.12
CA TYR A 98 -6.39 -19.59 7.38
C TYR A 98 -5.41 -19.07 8.43
N ALA A 99 -5.07 -17.78 8.39
CA ALA A 99 -4.11 -17.17 9.31
C ALA A 99 -4.66 -17.06 10.74
N ARG A 100 -5.96 -16.79 10.90
CA ARG A 100 -6.63 -16.62 12.20
C ARG A 100 -6.30 -17.70 13.25
N PRO A 101 -6.51 -19.00 12.99
CA PRO A 101 -6.18 -20.03 13.99
C PRO A 101 -4.68 -20.10 14.31
N LEU A 102 -3.80 -19.71 13.37
CA LEU A 102 -2.34 -19.68 13.61
C LEU A 102 -1.96 -18.53 14.55
N VAL A 103 -2.55 -17.36 14.35
CA VAL A 103 -2.35 -16.20 15.24
C VAL A 103 -2.88 -16.52 16.64
N GLN A 104 -4.06 -17.11 16.74
CA GLN A 104 -4.64 -17.54 18.02
C GLN A 104 -3.72 -18.52 18.76
N ALA A 105 -3.19 -19.52 18.06
CA ALA A 105 -2.24 -20.47 18.66
C ALA A 105 -0.94 -19.79 19.12
N CYS A 106 -0.44 -18.80 18.37
CA CYS A 106 0.72 -18.01 18.75
C CYS A 106 0.48 -17.23 20.05
N ILE A 107 -0.66 -16.55 20.12
CA ILE A 107 -1.11 -15.78 21.30
C ILE A 107 -1.26 -16.69 22.53
N GLU A 108 -1.91 -17.85 22.39
CA GLU A 108 -2.04 -18.83 23.47
C GLU A 108 -0.70 -19.34 23.99
N GLY A 109 0.30 -19.45 23.11
CA GLY A 109 1.68 -19.77 23.48
C GLY A 109 2.35 -18.63 24.25
N LEU A 110 2.21 -17.40 23.76
CA LEU A 110 2.80 -16.20 24.38
C LEU A 110 2.23 -15.92 25.78
N HIS A 111 0.95 -16.18 26.01
CA HIS A 111 0.33 -16.06 27.34
C HIS A 111 0.95 -16.97 28.42
N ARG A 112 1.67 -18.02 28.02
CA ARG A 112 2.35 -18.91 28.97
C ARG A 112 3.75 -18.42 29.34
N LEU A 113 4.23 -17.35 28.70
CA LEU A 113 5.52 -16.75 28.93
C LEU A 113 5.36 -15.50 29.81
N PRO A 114 6.40 -15.12 30.57
CA PRO A 114 6.38 -13.90 31.39
C PRO A 114 6.64 -12.67 30.52
N VAL A 115 5.79 -12.44 29.52
CA VAL A 115 5.86 -11.32 28.57
C VAL A 115 4.55 -10.53 28.63
N GLU A 116 4.65 -9.22 28.43
CA GLU A 116 3.50 -8.34 28.28
C GLU A 116 3.22 -8.14 26.79
N LEU A 117 2.00 -8.46 26.36
CA LEU A 117 1.58 -8.26 24.97
C LEU A 117 0.95 -6.87 24.82
N ILE A 118 1.34 -6.17 23.76
CA ILE A 118 0.75 -4.87 23.37
C ILE A 118 -0.32 -5.02 22.29
N THR A 119 -0.41 -6.21 21.69
CA THR A 119 -1.41 -6.53 20.66
C THR A 119 -2.82 -6.54 21.27
N PRO A 120 -3.79 -5.79 20.69
CA PRO A 120 -5.19 -5.87 21.10
C PRO A 120 -5.75 -7.29 20.90
N MET A 121 -6.49 -7.75 21.90
CA MET A 121 -6.93 -9.15 22.00
C MET A 121 -8.36 -9.37 21.51
N GLU A 122 -9.05 -8.30 21.11
CA GLU A 122 -10.38 -8.41 20.54
C GLU A 122 -10.32 -9.06 19.15
N ASP A 123 -11.15 -10.09 18.92
CA ASP A 123 -11.16 -10.86 17.69
C ASP A 123 -11.31 -10.00 16.42
N GLU A 124 -12.03 -8.89 16.49
CA GLU A 124 -12.26 -7.96 15.37
C GLU A 124 -11.03 -7.14 14.98
N HIS A 125 -10.04 -7.04 15.89
CA HIS A 125 -8.81 -6.25 15.70
C HIS A 125 -7.56 -7.13 15.52
N LEU A 126 -7.72 -8.45 15.55
CA LEU A 126 -6.60 -9.39 15.47
C LEU A 126 -5.95 -9.37 14.08
N ALA A 127 -4.64 -9.13 14.03
CA ALA A 127 -3.84 -9.11 12.82
C ALA A 127 -2.74 -10.18 12.83
N GLY A 128 -2.06 -10.39 11.71
CA GLY A 128 -0.97 -11.36 11.58
C GLY A 128 0.32 -11.01 12.33
N ILE A 129 0.43 -9.80 12.88
CA ILE A 129 1.59 -9.35 13.66
C ILE A 129 1.19 -9.37 15.14
N VAL A 130 1.97 -10.07 15.96
CA VAL A 130 1.81 -10.14 17.41
C VAL A 130 3.07 -9.60 18.08
N ALA A 131 2.87 -8.66 18.99
CA ALA A 131 3.86 -7.99 19.83
C ALA A 131 3.34 -7.79 21.25
#